data_AF-A0A353F919-F1
#
_entry.id   AF-A0A353F919-F1
#
_cell.length_a   1.000
_cell.length_b   1.000
_cell.length_c   1.000
_cell.angle_alpha   90.00
_cell.angle_beta   90.00
_cell.angle_gamma   90.00
#
_symmetry.space_group_name_H-M   'P 1'
#
loop_
_entity.id
_entity.type
_entity.pdbx_description
1 polymer ?
#
loop_
_entity_poly.entity_id
_entity_poly.type
_entity_poly.pdbx_seq_one_letter_code
_entity_poly.pdbx_strand_id
1 'polypeptide(L)'
;MKVKKILYAAIGGFALLGCSRDKVDFDLLKDIQLSPGLVVPLVNAHLTLGDLVKEDSLINIGPDNLISISYREDSLFGFSALEFVEIPDQDPTPVPVKVGDPPFEVGIALGTLAGSELNTALFDQGVLRYSVQTLLPVTTDVEFTLTFLNATRNGSMFQHTFTLPALSTSFEDSLDISGISFDLSNGGTEINYLGLKMEITDPGLAPPGQDFLNSVQLSGLKVAQADGFFGQKVINIPNGDFDFDISALKDLTDGLYLANPTIRLITASSMGVGLKFKPDFFGVNGTGTVAGLEASEYRIAQAGSSSIMDTTIITIDKSNSEIVDFLAILPKLITYGGQAQLNPDGPGSVSNFITKDARMNIGLQVDIPLEITAKDMRIEEVINDVKISNSDNPDAIESLILFFRTRNGFPFDVDMDIDFMDENDQVLETVNIPLLDAAPVNSNGRAVTPTESTYDVVFEKGDIEGLLAARKIRIIGRLSTTNNGQDVVKMFTDYDLDVQIATQTKVNY
;
A
#
# COMPACT_ATOMS: atom_id res chain seq x y z
N MET A 1 0.13 -45.07 -31.77
CA MET A 1 0.04 -44.98 -30.29
C MET A 1 1.37 -44.56 -29.63
N LYS A 2 2.52 -44.96 -30.18
CA LYS A 2 3.88 -44.68 -29.66
C LYS A 2 4.36 -43.22 -29.74
N VAL A 3 4.00 -42.49 -30.82
CA VAL A 3 4.44 -41.11 -31.09
C VAL A 3 3.55 -40.04 -30.44
N LYS A 4 2.30 -40.39 -30.07
CA LYS A 4 1.36 -39.48 -29.38
C LYS A 4 1.93 -38.96 -28.06
N LYS A 5 2.75 -39.74 -27.36
CA LYS A 5 3.34 -39.37 -26.06
C LYS A 5 4.66 -38.58 -26.17
N ILE A 6 5.40 -38.74 -27.26
CA ILE A 6 6.57 -37.91 -27.61
C ILE A 6 6.12 -36.46 -27.85
N LEU A 7 4.93 -36.26 -28.44
CA LEU A 7 4.33 -34.94 -28.64
C LEU A 7 3.90 -34.25 -27.35
N TYR A 8 3.28 -34.99 -26.41
CA TYR A 8 2.91 -34.40 -25.12
C TYR A 8 4.13 -33.87 -24.35
N ALA A 9 5.31 -34.45 -24.58
CA ALA A 9 6.58 -33.98 -24.03
C ALA A 9 7.21 -32.81 -24.79
N ALA A 10 7.14 -32.75 -26.12
CA ALA A 10 7.59 -31.57 -26.87
C ALA A 10 6.68 -30.34 -26.67
N ILE A 11 5.40 -30.56 -26.31
CA ILE A 11 4.37 -29.50 -26.17
C ILE A 11 4.17 -29.07 -24.71
N GLY A 12 4.59 -29.88 -23.73
CA GLY A 12 4.51 -29.53 -22.31
C GLY A 12 5.15 -28.17 -21.98
N GLY A 13 6.23 -27.81 -22.70
CA GLY A 13 6.87 -26.50 -22.59
C GLY A 13 6.00 -25.30 -23.00
N PHE A 14 5.06 -25.47 -23.93
CA PHE A 14 4.18 -24.40 -24.40
C PHE A 14 2.96 -24.16 -23.49
N ALA A 15 2.57 -25.17 -22.73
CA ALA A 15 1.53 -25.04 -21.70
C ALA A 15 2.01 -24.26 -20.46
N LEU A 16 3.32 -24.01 -20.34
CA LEU A 16 3.92 -23.31 -19.20
C LEU A 16 3.84 -21.79 -19.30
N LEU A 17 3.52 -21.24 -20.47
CA LEU A 17 3.30 -19.79 -20.60
C LEU A 17 1.85 -19.40 -20.30
N GLY A 18 0.91 -20.34 -20.16
CA GLY A 18 -0.44 -20.04 -19.70
C GLY A 18 -1.34 -21.26 -19.57
N CYS A 19 -2.28 -21.20 -18.61
CA CYS A 19 -3.25 -22.23 -18.23
C CYS A 19 -4.25 -22.65 -19.34
N SER A 20 -3.98 -22.43 -20.63
CA SER A 20 -4.86 -22.82 -21.74
C SER A 20 -4.48 -24.18 -22.32
N ARG A 21 -4.65 -25.25 -21.54
CA ARG A 21 -4.69 -26.63 -22.06
C ARG A 21 -5.77 -26.81 -23.14
N ASP A 22 -6.81 -25.97 -23.12
CA ASP A 22 -7.99 -26.08 -23.97
C ASP A 22 -7.89 -25.35 -25.33
N LYS A 23 -6.84 -24.54 -25.55
CA LYS A 23 -6.66 -23.76 -26.80
C LYS A 23 -5.68 -24.37 -27.80
N VAL A 24 -4.93 -25.41 -27.40
CA VAL A 24 -4.06 -26.14 -28.30
C VAL A 24 -4.88 -27.26 -28.92
N ASP A 25 -5.19 -27.15 -30.21
CA ASP A 25 -5.96 -28.15 -30.93
C ASP A 25 -5.14 -29.42 -31.17
N PHE A 26 -5.35 -30.44 -30.34
CA PHE A 26 -4.70 -31.74 -30.43
C PHE A 26 -5.43 -32.72 -31.38
N ASP A 27 -6.51 -32.31 -32.06
CA ASP A 27 -7.35 -33.21 -32.84
C ASP A 27 -6.72 -33.72 -34.14
N LEU A 28 -5.61 -33.11 -34.60
CA LEU A 28 -4.85 -33.57 -35.78
C LEU A 28 -4.14 -34.93 -35.59
N LEU A 29 -4.12 -35.48 -34.37
CA LEU A 29 -3.32 -36.65 -34.01
C LEU A 29 -4.10 -37.96 -34.03
N LYS A 30 -5.39 -37.96 -34.36
CA LYS A 30 -6.22 -39.19 -34.23
C LYS A 30 -5.80 -40.31 -35.19
N ASP A 31 -5.25 -40.02 -36.38
CA ASP A 31 -5.07 -41.01 -37.46
C ASP A 31 -3.72 -41.00 -38.22
N ILE A 32 -2.59 -40.65 -37.58
CA ILE A 32 -1.29 -40.63 -38.28
C ILE A 32 -0.72 -42.06 -38.41
N GLN A 33 -0.68 -42.59 -39.65
CA GLN A 33 0.13 -43.75 -40.04
C GLN A 33 1.49 -43.28 -40.57
N LEU A 34 2.57 -43.55 -39.84
CA LEU A 34 3.93 -43.17 -40.23
C LEU A 34 4.47 -44.15 -41.30
N SER A 35 4.81 -43.62 -42.47
CA SER A 35 5.54 -44.32 -43.52
C SER A 35 7.01 -43.90 -43.52
N PRO A 36 7.98 -44.78 -43.82
CA PRO A 36 9.41 -44.44 -43.80
C PRO A 36 9.72 -43.24 -44.70
N GLY A 37 10.31 -42.19 -44.13
CA GLY A 37 10.74 -40.98 -44.86
C GLY A 37 9.69 -39.87 -44.99
N LEU A 38 8.46 -40.05 -44.49
CA LEU A 38 7.43 -39.00 -44.50
C LEU A 38 7.67 -37.98 -43.37
N VAL A 39 7.64 -36.69 -43.69
CA VAL A 39 7.61 -35.60 -42.69
C VAL A 39 6.16 -35.38 -42.27
N VAL A 40 5.88 -35.43 -40.98
CA VAL A 40 4.54 -35.29 -40.43
C VAL A 40 4.46 -34.07 -39.51
N PRO A 41 3.53 -33.12 -39.73
CA PRO A 41 3.31 -32.02 -38.81
C PRO A 41 2.76 -32.55 -37.49
N LEU A 42 3.33 -32.08 -36.40
CA LEU A 42 3.02 -32.48 -35.03
C LEU A 42 2.27 -31.39 -34.28
N VAL A 43 2.72 -30.14 -34.44
CA VAL A 43 2.22 -28.97 -33.72
C VAL A 43 2.10 -27.82 -34.69
N ASN A 44 1.00 -27.09 -34.58
CA ASN A 44 0.84 -25.77 -35.15
C ASN A 44 0.08 -24.93 -34.12
N ALA A 45 0.80 -24.13 -33.36
CA ALA A 45 0.28 -23.35 -32.26
C ALA A 45 0.50 -21.86 -32.52
N HIS A 46 -0.51 -21.06 -32.20
CA HIS A 46 -0.43 -19.60 -32.16
C HIS A 46 -0.82 -19.16 -30.75
N LEU A 47 0.07 -18.41 -30.09
CA LEU A 47 -0.10 -17.93 -28.73
C LEU A 47 0.05 -16.41 -28.73
N THR A 48 -0.83 -15.72 -28.00
CA THR A 48 -0.69 -14.28 -27.75
C THR A 48 -0.50 -14.04 -26.27
N LEU A 49 0.27 -13.02 -25.89
CA LEU A 49 0.44 -12.70 -24.47
C LEU A 49 -0.89 -12.33 -23.79
N GLY A 50 -1.79 -11.69 -24.55
CA GLY A 50 -3.14 -11.39 -24.09
C GLY A 50 -4.00 -12.63 -23.77
N ASP A 51 -3.66 -13.83 -24.26
CA ASP A 51 -4.34 -15.06 -23.88
C ASP A 51 -3.85 -15.63 -22.53
N LEU A 52 -2.64 -15.26 -22.11
CA LEU A 52 -1.97 -15.79 -20.91
C LEU A 52 -2.32 -14.98 -19.65
N VAL A 53 -2.74 -13.74 -19.84
CA VAL A 53 -2.83 -12.70 -18.80
C VAL A 53 -4.28 -12.47 -18.30
N LYS A 54 -5.29 -13.05 -18.95
CA LYS A 54 -6.71 -12.74 -18.74
C LYS A 54 -7.32 -13.24 -17.42
N GLU A 55 -6.60 -13.98 -16.59
CA GLU A 55 -7.19 -14.70 -15.44
C GLU A 55 -6.98 -14.06 -14.06
N ASP A 56 -6.18 -12.98 -13.96
CA ASP A 56 -5.89 -12.34 -12.67
C ASP A 56 -6.44 -10.90 -12.60
N SER A 57 -7.23 -10.61 -11.55
CA SER A 57 -7.83 -9.29 -11.31
C SER A 57 -6.81 -8.18 -11.03
N LEU A 58 -5.58 -8.54 -10.66
CA LEU A 58 -4.51 -7.58 -10.42
C LEU A 58 -3.81 -7.14 -11.70
N ILE A 59 -4.00 -7.85 -12.82
CA ILE A 59 -3.35 -7.49 -14.07
C ILE A 59 -4.18 -6.46 -14.82
N ASN A 60 -3.54 -5.34 -15.15
CA ASN A 60 -4.07 -4.31 -16.01
C ASN A 60 -3.36 -4.29 -17.36
N ILE A 61 -4.13 -3.88 -18.36
CA ILE A 61 -3.64 -3.61 -19.70
C ILE A 61 -3.75 -2.10 -19.92
N GLY A 62 -2.60 -1.46 -20.07
CA GLY A 62 -2.50 -0.04 -20.39
C GLY A 62 -3.10 0.28 -21.77
N PRO A 63 -3.38 1.56 -22.07
CA PRO A 63 -3.91 1.97 -23.37
C PRO A 63 -2.96 1.70 -24.55
N ASP A 64 -1.67 1.47 -24.26
CA ASP A 64 -0.62 1.09 -25.20
C ASP A 64 -0.36 -0.42 -25.27
N ASN A 65 -1.25 -1.22 -24.68
CA ASN A 65 -1.17 -2.68 -24.47
C ASN A 65 -0.07 -3.12 -23.48
N LEU A 66 0.57 -2.20 -22.74
CA LEU A 66 1.57 -2.57 -21.74
C LEU A 66 0.87 -3.31 -20.60
N ILE A 67 1.43 -4.45 -20.22
CA ILE A 67 0.93 -5.21 -19.08
C ILE A 67 1.53 -4.63 -17.81
N SER A 68 0.70 -4.43 -16.79
CA SER A 68 1.14 -4.07 -15.46
C SER A 68 0.34 -4.82 -14.42
N ILE A 69 0.93 -5.06 -13.27
CA ILE A 69 0.24 -5.54 -12.08
C ILE A 69 -0.07 -4.30 -11.24
N SER A 70 -1.33 -4.10 -10.86
CA SER A 70 -1.67 -3.07 -9.87
C SER A 70 -2.41 -3.66 -8.68
N TYR A 71 -2.11 -3.13 -7.52
CA TYR A 71 -2.88 -3.33 -6.31
C TYR A 71 -3.30 -1.98 -5.77
N ARG A 72 -4.52 -1.87 -5.25
CA ARG A 72 -5.03 -0.62 -4.69
C ARG A 72 -5.84 -0.88 -3.43
N GLU A 73 -5.51 -0.14 -2.38
CA GLU A 73 -6.28 -0.05 -1.15
C GLU A 73 -6.64 1.42 -0.92
N ASP A 74 -7.93 1.75 -0.92
CA ASP A 74 -8.40 3.14 -0.87
C ASP A 74 -8.18 3.79 0.51
N SER A 75 -8.11 2.97 1.55
CA SER A 75 -7.92 3.42 2.92
C SER A 75 -7.06 2.45 3.69
N LEU A 76 -5.74 2.64 3.64
CA LEU A 76 -4.78 1.88 4.43
C LEU A 76 -4.94 2.21 5.91
N PHE A 77 -4.91 3.50 6.26
CA PHE A 77 -5.18 4.01 7.60
C PHE A 77 -5.62 5.48 7.53
N GLY A 78 -6.12 6.01 8.65
CA GLY A 78 -6.45 7.41 8.77
C GLY A 78 -6.29 7.93 10.19
N PHE A 79 -6.22 9.25 10.31
CA PHE A 79 -6.14 9.94 11.59
C PHE A 79 -7.34 10.88 11.78
N SER A 80 -7.83 10.92 13.01
CA SER A 80 -8.78 11.94 13.45
C SER A 80 -8.04 13.17 13.96
N ALA A 81 -8.54 14.34 13.59
CA ALA A 81 -8.09 15.61 14.14
C ALA A 81 -7.99 15.66 15.67
N LEU A 82 -8.93 15.00 16.35
CA LEU A 82 -9.04 15.03 17.81
C LEU A 82 -7.84 14.41 18.52
N GLU A 83 -7.09 13.53 17.84
CA GLU A 83 -5.86 12.95 18.38
C GLU A 83 -4.72 13.99 18.50
N PHE A 84 -4.85 15.15 17.84
CA PHE A 84 -3.78 16.14 17.76
C PHE A 84 -3.94 17.31 18.74
N VAL A 85 -5.12 17.51 19.33
CA VAL A 85 -5.37 18.62 20.26
C VAL A 85 -5.95 18.09 21.56
N GLU A 86 -5.07 17.90 22.53
CA GLU A 86 -5.42 17.58 23.91
C GLU A 86 -5.15 18.80 24.80
N ILE A 87 -6.15 19.15 25.60
CA ILE A 87 -6.08 20.21 26.59
C ILE A 87 -6.31 19.55 27.95
N PRO A 88 -5.35 19.63 28.89
CA PRO A 88 -5.48 19.02 30.20
C PRO A 88 -6.52 19.75 31.04
N ASP A 89 -6.95 19.12 32.14
CA ASP A 89 -7.72 19.82 33.17
C ASP A 89 -6.86 20.95 33.75
N GLN A 90 -7.50 22.10 33.96
CA GLN A 90 -6.83 23.30 34.46
C GLN A 90 -6.80 23.28 35.99
N ASP A 91 -5.80 23.91 36.58
CA ASP A 91 -5.78 24.11 38.03
C ASP A 91 -6.86 25.11 38.47
N PRO A 92 -7.47 24.93 39.65
CA PRO A 92 -8.41 25.91 40.19
C PRO A 92 -7.76 27.28 40.36
N THR A 93 -8.38 28.31 39.79
CA THR A 93 -7.94 29.71 39.83
C THR A 93 -8.74 30.49 40.87
N PRO A 94 -8.11 31.04 41.92
CA PRO A 94 -8.78 31.93 42.87
C PRO A 94 -9.20 33.25 42.21
N VAL A 95 -10.47 33.64 42.38
CA VAL A 95 -11.02 34.92 41.92
C VAL A 95 -11.75 35.64 43.06
N PRO A 96 -11.01 36.07 44.10
CA PRO A 96 -11.61 36.64 45.30
C PRO A 96 -12.27 37.98 45.01
N VAL A 97 -13.40 38.23 45.66
CA VAL A 97 -14.12 39.50 45.60
C VAL A 97 -14.54 39.95 46.99
N LYS A 98 -14.79 41.24 47.14
CA LYS A 98 -15.15 41.86 48.41
C LYS A 98 -16.32 42.81 48.22
N VAL A 99 -17.24 42.83 49.18
CA VAL A 99 -18.39 43.73 49.12
C VAL A 99 -17.93 45.18 49.11
N GLY A 100 -18.31 45.91 48.05
CA GLY A 100 -17.99 47.33 47.87
C GLY A 100 -16.69 47.60 47.09
N ASP A 101 -15.92 46.57 46.75
CA ASP A 101 -14.77 46.69 45.85
C ASP A 101 -15.23 46.64 44.38
N PRO A 102 -14.46 47.22 43.43
CA PRO A 102 -14.73 47.05 42.02
C PRO A 102 -14.62 45.58 41.60
N PRO A 103 -15.16 45.19 40.42
CA PRO A 103 -15.02 43.84 39.91
C PRO A 103 -13.56 43.37 39.87
N PHE A 104 -13.33 42.12 40.21
CA PHE A 104 -12.01 41.50 40.11
C PHE A 104 -11.80 40.99 38.69
N GLU A 105 -10.74 41.44 38.03
CA GLU A 105 -10.35 40.98 36.69
C GLU A 105 -8.98 40.30 36.75
N VAL A 106 -8.87 39.15 36.10
CA VAL A 106 -7.62 38.41 35.99
C VAL A 106 -7.49 37.78 34.62
N GLY A 107 -6.28 37.85 34.06
CA GLY A 107 -5.88 37.05 32.92
C GLY A 107 -5.16 35.80 33.38
N ILE A 108 -5.58 34.63 32.91
CA ILE A 108 -4.87 33.37 33.12
C ILE A 108 -4.47 32.75 31.79
N ALA A 109 -3.43 31.94 31.81
CA ALA A 109 -3.05 31.13 30.66
C ALA A 109 -3.77 29.77 30.73
N LEU A 110 -4.43 29.39 29.64
CA LEU A 110 -4.90 28.04 29.41
C LEU A 110 -3.68 27.13 29.25
N GLY A 111 -3.50 26.20 30.17
CA GLY A 111 -2.50 25.15 30.07
C GLY A 111 -2.79 24.25 28.88
N THR A 112 -1.78 24.05 28.04
CA THR A 112 -1.81 23.17 26.87
C THR A 112 -0.68 22.15 26.93
N LEU A 113 -0.75 21.10 26.09
CA LEU A 113 0.32 20.11 25.98
C LEU A 113 1.25 20.38 24.79
N ALA A 114 2.50 19.96 24.95
CA ALA A 114 3.53 19.92 23.91
C ALA A 114 3.72 21.23 23.13
N GLY A 115 3.63 22.38 23.82
CA GLY A 115 3.87 23.70 23.23
C GLY A 115 2.78 24.15 22.26
N SER A 116 1.53 23.69 22.45
CA SER A 116 0.41 24.17 21.63
C SER A 116 0.02 25.59 22.02
N GLU A 117 -0.11 26.48 21.05
CA GLU A 117 -0.51 27.88 21.20
C GLU A 117 -1.82 28.07 20.46
N LEU A 118 -2.93 28.17 21.18
CA LEU A 118 -4.25 28.34 20.61
C LEU A 118 -4.58 29.83 20.51
N ASN A 119 -5.08 30.24 19.35
CA ASN A 119 -5.58 31.58 19.08
C ASN A 119 -7.10 31.64 19.28
N THR A 120 -7.81 30.63 18.79
CA THR A 120 -9.27 30.52 18.94
C THR A 120 -9.63 29.08 19.24
N ALA A 121 -10.65 28.87 20.07
CA ALA A 121 -11.19 27.55 20.34
C ALA A 121 -12.70 27.60 20.53
N LEU A 122 -13.43 26.73 19.84
CA LEU A 122 -14.81 26.38 20.13
C LEU A 122 -14.81 25.01 20.80
N PHE A 123 -15.43 24.88 21.97
CA PHE A 123 -15.47 23.61 22.70
C PHE A 123 -16.75 22.81 22.39
N ASP A 124 -16.60 21.54 22.04
CA ASP A 124 -17.69 20.55 21.91
C ASP A 124 -18.05 19.98 23.29
N GLN A 125 -17.06 19.89 24.20
CA GLN A 125 -17.22 19.45 25.58
C GLN A 125 -16.37 20.31 26.53
N GLY A 126 -16.85 20.50 27.75
CA GLY A 126 -16.10 21.15 28.81
C GLY A 126 -16.97 21.46 30.01
N VAL A 127 -16.38 21.47 31.19
CA VAL A 127 -17.07 21.79 32.45
C VAL A 127 -16.33 22.92 33.15
N LEU A 128 -17.06 23.98 33.47
CA LEU A 128 -16.65 25.04 34.39
C LEU A 128 -17.14 24.70 35.79
N ARG A 129 -16.24 24.39 36.71
CA ARG A 129 -16.54 24.27 38.14
C ARG A 129 -16.28 25.62 38.80
N TYR A 130 -17.15 26.01 39.71
CA TYR A 130 -17.00 27.25 40.44
C TYR A 130 -17.46 27.08 41.89
N SER A 131 -16.76 27.74 42.80
CA SER A 131 -17.10 27.72 44.22
C SER A 131 -16.92 29.08 44.86
N VAL A 132 -17.63 29.27 45.97
CA VAL A 132 -17.56 30.44 46.85
C VAL A 132 -17.33 29.94 48.25
N GLN A 133 -16.44 30.62 48.98
CA GLN A 133 -16.30 30.45 50.43
C GLN A 133 -16.23 31.81 51.11
N THR A 134 -16.86 31.94 52.28
CA THR A 134 -16.74 33.11 53.14
C THR A 134 -16.65 32.68 54.61
N LEU A 135 -16.01 33.50 55.44
CA LEU A 135 -15.76 33.17 56.85
C LEU A 135 -17.02 33.24 57.71
N LEU A 136 -17.97 34.11 57.35
CA LEU A 136 -19.20 34.35 58.10
C LEU A 136 -20.40 34.05 57.20
N PRO A 137 -21.44 33.37 57.71
CA PRO A 137 -22.62 33.07 56.91
C PRO A 137 -23.31 34.36 56.47
N VAL A 138 -23.78 34.36 55.22
CA VAL A 138 -24.61 35.46 54.71
C VAL A 138 -26.03 35.38 55.30
N THR A 139 -26.71 36.50 55.50
CA THR A 139 -28.06 36.52 56.09
C THR A 139 -29.18 36.54 55.05
N THR A 140 -28.85 37.00 53.85
CA THR A 140 -29.66 36.91 52.63
C THR A 140 -28.80 36.28 51.55
N ASP A 141 -29.44 35.94 50.44
CA ASP A 141 -28.74 35.54 49.23
C ASP A 141 -27.75 36.62 48.79
N VAL A 142 -26.60 36.19 48.27
CA VAL A 142 -25.58 37.04 47.64
C VAL A 142 -25.38 36.54 46.22
N GLU A 143 -25.54 37.42 45.24
CA GLU A 143 -25.45 37.11 43.81
C GLU A 143 -24.08 37.52 43.25
N PHE A 144 -23.49 36.62 42.46
CA PHE A 144 -22.23 36.80 41.77
C PHE A 144 -22.43 36.63 40.27
N THR A 145 -21.69 37.40 39.48
CA THR A 145 -21.58 37.19 38.04
C THR A 145 -20.14 36.94 37.64
N LEU A 146 -19.91 35.76 37.04
CA LEU A 146 -18.68 35.37 36.39
C LEU A 146 -18.78 35.65 34.89
N THR A 147 -17.82 36.39 34.35
CA THR A 147 -17.73 36.71 32.93
C THR A 147 -16.41 36.22 32.37
N PHE A 148 -16.44 35.55 31.22
CA PHE A 148 -15.25 35.34 30.41
C PHE A 148 -15.17 36.48 29.38
N LEU A 149 -14.23 37.39 29.59
CA LEU A 149 -14.08 38.64 28.82
C LEU A 149 -13.79 38.38 27.34
N ASN A 150 -13.18 37.24 27.03
CA ASN A 150 -12.80 36.82 25.69
C ASN A 150 -13.54 35.56 25.23
N ALA A 151 -14.73 35.31 25.77
CA ALA A 151 -15.56 34.18 25.34
C ALA A 151 -16.96 34.64 24.93
N THR A 152 -17.51 33.96 23.93
CA THR A 152 -18.87 34.21 23.44
C THR A 152 -19.67 32.91 23.31
N ARG A 153 -20.99 33.02 23.55
CA ARG A 153 -21.97 31.98 23.24
C ARG A 153 -23.01 32.61 22.32
N ASN A 154 -23.16 32.05 21.12
CA ASN A 154 -24.03 32.60 20.07
C ASN A 154 -23.76 34.08 19.77
N GLY A 155 -22.48 34.50 19.79
CA GLY A 155 -22.05 35.86 19.49
C GLY A 155 -22.20 36.89 20.62
N SER A 156 -22.78 36.50 21.76
CA SER A 156 -22.83 37.36 22.96
C SER A 156 -21.76 36.95 23.97
N MET A 157 -21.17 37.91 24.68
CA MET A 157 -20.19 37.64 25.73
C MET A 157 -20.75 36.66 26.75
N PHE A 158 -19.97 35.64 27.09
CA PHE A 158 -20.42 34.63 28.04
C PHE A 158 -20.37 35.17 29.47
N GLN A 159 -21.52 35.06 30.15
CA GLN A 159 -21.70 35.40 31.55
C GLN A 159 -22.50 34.31 32.25
N HIS A 160 -22.16 34.02 33.50
CA HIS A 160 -22.84 33.07 34.35
C HIS A 160 -23.10 33.71 35.72
N THR A 161 -24.35 33.66 36.16
CA THR A 161 -24.77 34.20 37.45
C THR A 161 -25.08 33.04 38.40
N PHE A 162 -24.60 33.15 39.63
CA PHE A 162 -24.86 32.16 40.67
C PHE A 162 -24.99 32.83 42.03
N THR A 163 -25.55 32.09 43.00
CA THR A 163 -25.96 32.63 44.28
C THR A 163 -25.34 31.83 45.41
N LEU A 164 -24.76 32.51 46.40
CA LEU A 164 -24.52 31.93 47.72
C LEU A 164 -25.83 32.06 48.53
N PRO A 165 -26.53 30.96 48.86
CA PRO A 165 -27.82 31.04 49.53
C PRO A 165 -27.70 31.59 50.95
N ALA A 166 -28.76 32.24 51.42
CA ALA A 166 -28.87 32.69 52.80
C ALA A 166 -28.48 31.58 53.80
N LEU A 167 -27.83 31.99 54.89
CA LEU A 167 -27.32 31.15 55.97
C LEU A 167 -26.19 30.19 55.59
N SER A 168 -25.62 30.33 54.38
CA SER A 168 -24.50 29.51 53.90
C SER A 168 -23.16 30.23 54.04
N THR A 169 -22.09 29.45 54.23
CA THR A 169 -20.70 29.92 54.17
C THR A 169 -19.97 29.47 52.91
N SER A 170 -20.57 28.56 52.15
CA SER A 170 -19.97 28.03 50.92
C SER A 170 -21.03 27.55 49.94
N PHE A 171 -20.66 27.60 48.66
CA PHE A 171 -21.42 27.05 47.55
C PHE A 171 -20.43 26.50 46.52
N GLU A 172 -20.76 25.38 45.89
CA GLU A 172 -19.99 24.82 44.78
C GLU A 172 -20.97 24.20 43.78
N ASP A 173 -20.71 24.45 42.49
CA ASP A 173 -21.49 23.88 41.40
C ASP A 173 -20.65 23.85 40.11
N SER A 174 -21.25 23.35 39.03
CA SER A 174 -20.61 23.24 37.73
C SER A 174 -21.56 23.55 36.59
N LEU A 175 -21.00 23.99 35.47
CA LEU A 175 -21.74 24.35 34.27
C LEU A 175 -21.10 23.73 33.03
N ASP A 176 -21.92 23.22 32.13
CA ASP A 176 -21.49 22.82 30.78
C ASP A 176 -21.17 24.07 29.93
N ILE A 177 -19.93 24.11 29.46
CA ILE A 177 -19.40 25.18 28.61
C ILE A 177 -19.26 24.76 27.15
N SER A 178 -19.87 23.64 26.75
CA SER A 178 -20.06 23.29 25.35
C SER A 178 -20.70 24.44 24.56
N GLY A 179 -20.26 24.59 23.30
CA GLY A 179 -20.71 25.64 22.39
C GLY A 179 -20.19 27.05 22.69
N ILE A 180 -19.30 27.22 23.67
CA ILE A 180 -18.63 28.51 23.91
C ILE A 180 -17.38 28.61 23.03
N SER A 181 -17.24 29.76 22.35
CA SER A 181 -16.06 30.12 21.58
C SER A 181 -15.21 31.11 22.37
N PHE A 182 -13.91 30.84 22.45
CA PHE A 182 -12.91 31.66 23.11
C PHE A 182 -11.95 32.27 22.08
N ASP A 183 -11.69 33.58 22.20
CA ASP A 183 -10.54 34.25 21.60
C ASP A 183 -9.36 34.18 22.57
N LEU A 184 -8.54 33.16 22.41
CA LEU A 184 -7.36 32.89 23.23
C LEU A 184 -6.15 33.73 22.81
N SER A 185 -6.27 34.53 21.74
CA SER A 185 -5.22 35.45 21.29
C SER A 185 -5.28 36.82 21.97
N ASN A 186 -6.39 37.11 22.67
CA ASN A 186 -6.69 38.44 23.22
C ASN A 186 -6.51 39.55 22.17
N GLY A 187 -7.20 39.44 21.03
CA GLY A 187 -7.03 40.37 19.90
C GLY A 187 -5.62 40.35 19.27
N GLY A 188 -4.92 39.21 19.34
CA GLY A 188 -3.58 39.00 18.75
C GLY A 188 -2.40 39.50 19.60
N THR A 189 -2.60 39.77 20.89
CA THR A 189 -1.57 40.28 21.81
C THR A 189 -1.00 39.23 22.76
N GLU A 190 -1.73 38.14 22.97
CA GLU A 190 -1.39 37.05 23.87
C GLU A 190 -1.61 35.71 23.15
N ILE A 191 -1.28 34.60 23.81
CA ILE A 191 -1.58 33.23 23.36
C ILE A 191 -2.17 32.44 24.52
N ASN A 192 -3.07 31.50 24.23
CA ASN A 192 -3.74 30.69 25.26
C ASN A 192 -4.39 31.54 26.38
N TYR A 193 -4.78 32.77 26.12
CA TYR A 193 -5.24 33.70 27.16
C TYR A 193 -6.71 33.46 27.52
N LEU A 194 -7.03 33.53 28.81
CA LEU A 194 -8.40 33.54 29.33
C LEU A 194 -8.57 34.77 30.21
N GLY A 195 -9.45 35.68 29.80
CA GLY A 195 -9.83 36.85 30.59
C GLY A 195 -11.04 36.53 31.47
N LEU A 196 -10.89 36.65 32.77
CA LEU A 196 -11.93 36.38 33.75
C LEU A 196 -12.30 37.67 34.48
N LYS A 197 -13.59 37.89 34.69
CA LYS A 197 -14.12 38.94 35.57
C LYS A 197 -15.11 38.33 36.55
N MET A 198 -14.95 38.63 37.84
CA MET A 198 -15.89 38.25 38.91
C MET A 198 -16.42 39.51 39.59
N GLU A 199 -17.73 39.57 39.78
CA GLU A 199 -18.42 40.71 40.39
C GLU A 199 -19.50 40.22 41.36
N ILE A 200 -19.68 40.93 42.48
CA ILE A 200 -20.87 40.79 43.33
C ILE A 200 -21.94 41.70 42.72
N THR A 201 -22.95 41.12 42.08
CA THR A 201 -24.03 41.89 41.43
C THR A 201 -25.12 42.30 42.41
N ASP A 202 -25.37 41.48 43.42
CA ASP A 202 -26.22 41.82 44.56
C ASP A 202 -25.57 41.35 45.87
N PRO A 203 -25.07 42.25 46.73
CA PRO A 203 -24.49 41.86 48.01
C PRO A 203 -25.54 41.44 49.05
N GLY A 204 -26.83 41.58 48.77
CA GLY A 204 -27.90 41.38 49.74
C GLY A 204 -27.66 42.25 50.98
N LEU A 205 -27.58 41.61 52.15
CA LEU A 205 -27.24 42.24 53.43
C LEU A 205 -25.81 41.95 53.91
N ALA A 206 -24.93 41.44 53.05
CA ALA A 206 -23.51 41.27 53.40
C ALA A 206 -22.87 42.65 53.68
N PRO A 207 -22.19 42.85 54.82
CA PRO A 207 -21.59 44.13 55.16
C PRO A 207 -20.48 44.52 54.18
N PRO A 208 -20.28 45.83 53.90
CA PRO A 208 -19.12 46.31 53.18
C PRO A 208 -17.82 45.77 53.76
N GLY A 209 -16.93 45.29 52.90
CA GLY A 209 -15.66 44.70 53.29
C GLY A 209 -15.67 43.19 53.55
N GLN A 210 -16.82 42.51 53.50
CA GLN A 210 -16.85 41.04 53.61
C GLN A 210 -16.17 40.39 52.41
N ASP A 211 -15.25 39.46 52.69
CA ASP A 211 -14.51 38.69 51.68
C ASP A 211 -15.28 37.44 51.23
N PHE A 212 -15.25 37.20 49.92
CA PHE A 212 -15.68 35.98 49.27
C PHE A 212 -14.53 35.40 48.46
N LEU A 213 -14.03 34.25 48.90
CA LEU A 213 -12.97 33.49 48.25
C LEU A 213 -13.61 32.59 47.20
N ASN A 214 -13.67 33.07 45.95
CA ASN A 214 -14.16 32.26 44.85
C ASN A 214 -13.02 31.49 44.18
N SER A 215 -13.36 30.37 43.56
CA SER A 215 -12.46 29.59 42.71
C SER A 215 -13.18 29.15 41.43
N VAL A 216 -12.47 29.16 40.31
CA VAL A 216 -12.96 28.66 39.02
C VAL A 216 -12.01 27.61 38.44
N GLN A 217 -12.54 26.55 37.85
CA GLN A 217 -11.75 25.49 37.24
C GLN A 217 -12.39 25.03 35.93
N LEU A 218 -11.58 24.90 34.89
CA LEU A 218 -11.99 24.31 33.61
C LEU A 218 -11.49 22.87 33.52
N SER A 219 -12.38 21.95 33.16
CA SER A 219 -12.05 20.52 33.05
C SER A 219 -12.77 19.86 31.87
N GLY A 220 -12.21 18.76 31.37
CA GLY A 220 -12.81 17.96 30.28
C GLY A 220 -12.96 18.73 28.97
N LEU A 221 -12.08 19.68 28.70
CA LEU A 221 -12.12 20.51 27.49
C LEU A 221 -11.83 19.67 26.24
N LYS A 222 -12.78 19.64 25.29
CA LYS A 222 -12.58 19.07 23.95
C LYS A 222 -13.01 20.04 22.88
N VAL A 223 -12.15 20.25 21.91
CA VAL A 223 -12.37 21.22 20.83
C VAL A 223 -13.34 20.66 19.78
N ALA A 224 -14.32 21.46 19.39
CA ALA A 224 -15.07 21.31 18.15
C ALA A 224 -14.29 21.92 16.97
N GLN A 225 -13.63 23.06 17.23
CA GLN A 225 -12.76 23.76 16.29
C GLN A 225 -11.69 24.49 17.08
N ALA A 226 -10.46 24.53 16.56
CA ALA A 226 -9.42 25.40 17.09
C ALA A 226 -8.52 25.91 15.98
N ASP A 227 -7.96 27.09 16.17
CA ASP A 227 -6.93 27.67 15.31
C ASP A 227 -5.74 28.08 16.17
N GLY A 228 -4.53 27.89 15.66
CA GLY A 228 -3.30 28.26 16.33
C GLY A 228 -2.09 27.46 15.85
N PHE A 229 -1.11 27.28 16.71
CA PHE A 229 0.03 26.39 16.51
C PHE A 229 -0.13 25.15 17.40
N PHE A 230 -0.33 23.96 16.83
CA PHE A 230 -0.58 22.74 17.61
C PHE A 230 0.68 22.03 18.13
N GLY A 231 1.81 22.74 18.20
CA GLY A 231 3.09 22.19 18.64
C GLY A 231 3.74 21.25 17.61
N GLN A 232 4.95 20.76 17.91
CA GLN A 232 5.67 19.79 17.09
C GLN A 232 5.56 18.38 17.70
N LYS A 233 4.40 17.75 17.53
CA LYS A 233 4.11 16.43 18.13
C LYS A 233 4.56 15.31 17.21
N VAL A 234 5.11 14.24 17.80
CA VAL A 234 5.32 12.97 17.09
C VAL A 234 4.16 12.04 17.42
N ILE A 235 3.56 11.49 16.37
CA ILE A 235 2.47 10.52 16.45
C ILE A 235 2.91 9.21 15.82
N ASN A 236 2.44 8.10 16.35
CA ASN A 236 2.69 6.80 15.75
C ASN A 236 1.68 6.57 14.62
N ILE A 237 2.17 6.10 13.48
CA ILE A 237 1.32 5.50 12.45
C ILE A 237 0.87 4.14 13.01
N PRO A 238 -0.43 3.84 13.01
CA PRO A 238 -0.91 2.53 13.46
C PRO A 238 -0.24 1.41 12.68
N ASN A 239 0.20 0.37 13.38
CA ASN A 239 0.70 -0.82 12.71
C ASN A 239 -0.48 -1.54 12.05
N GLY A 240 -0.29 -1.96 10.81
CA GLY A 240 -1.26 -2.78 10.09
C GLY A 240 -0.59 -3.64 9.03
N ASP A 241 -1.41 -4.42 8.34
CA ASP A 241 -0.98 -5.31 7.28
C ASP A 241 -2.04 -5.43 6.19
N PHE A 242 -1.62 -5.88 5.01
CA PHE A 242 -2.51 -6.22 3.91
C PHE A 242 -1.93 -7.38 3.08
N ASP A 243 -2.82 -8.21 2.56
CA ASP A 243 -2.48 -9.29 1.64
C ASP A 243 -2.04 -8.70 0.30
N PHE A 244 -0.87 -9.12 -0.17
CA PHE A 244 -0.24 -8.70 -1.41
C PHE A 244 0.15 -9.93 -2.25
N ASP A 245 -0.75 -10.91 -2.38
CA ASP A 245 -0.46 -12.15 -3.11
C ASP A 245 -0.59 -11.95 -4.63
N ILE A 246 0.54 -11.71 -5.30
CA ILE A 246 0.60 -11.62 -6.77
C ILE A 246 0.74 -13.04 -7.35
N SER A 247 -0.40 -13.70 -7.55
CA SER A 247 -0.44 -15.05 -8.13
C SER A 247 0.23 -15.13 -9.50
N ALA A 248 0.11 -14.07 -10.31
CA ALA A 248 0.72 -13.96 -11.64
C ALA A 248 2.26 -14.05 -11.67
N LEU A 249 2.96 -13.73 -10.57
CA LEU A 249 4.42 -13.75 -10.52
C LEU A 249 4.97 -14.97 -9.76
N LYS A 250 4.10 -15.83 -9.22
CA LYS A 250 4.50 -16.93 -8.33
C LYS A 250 5.42 -17.95 -8.99
N ASP A 251 5.30 -18.14 -10.30
CA ASP A 251 6.12 -19.09 -11.06
C ASP A 251 7.40 -18.43 -11.64
N LEU A 252 7.62 -17.14 -11.37
CA LEU A 252 8.73 -16.33 -11.87
C LEU A 252 9.73 -15.99 -10.75
N THR A 253 10.19 -16.99 -10.00
CA THR A 253 10.92 -16.76 -8.74
C THR A 253 12.42 -16.53 -8.89
N ASP A 254 13.07 -17.19 -9.85
CA ASP A 254 14.54 -17.16 -9.99
C ASP A 254 14.97 -16.43 -11.25
N GLY A 255 15.67 -15.30 -11.07
CA GLY A 255 16.27 -14.53 -12.17
C GLY A 255 15.37 -13.44 -12.75
N LEU A 256 14.16 -13.24 -12.24
CA LEU A 256 13.28 -12.12 -12.59
C LEU A 256 13.72 -10.84 -11.85
N TYR A 257 13.92 -9.76 -12.59
CA TYR A 257 14.20 -8.44 -12.03
C TYR A 257 13.18 -7.42 -12.52
N LEU A 258 12.54 -6.71 -11.57
CA LEU A 258 11.57 -5.64 -11.85
C LEU A 258 12.30 -4.31 -12.07
N ALA A 259 12.15 -3.68 -13.23
CA ALA A 259 12.95 -2.50 -13.54
C ALA A 259 12.41 -1.18 -12.97
N ASN A 260 11.07 -1.02 -12.92
CA ASN A 260 10.39 0.25 -12.59
C ASN A 260 9.10 0.07 -11.77
N PRO A 261 9.10 -0.67 -10.63
CA PRO A 261 7.95 -0.68 -9.75
C PRO A 261 7.75 0.67 -9.04
N THR A 262 6.51 0.97 -8.69
CA THR A 262 6.16 2.18 -7.90
C THR A 262 5.11 1.85 -6.84
N ILE A 263 5.23 2.51 -5.68
CA ILE A 263 4.19 2.60 -4.67
C ILE A 263 3.75 4.06 -4.58
N ARG A 264 2.45 4.32 -4.60
CA ARG A 264 1.87 5.64 -4.42
C ARG A 264 1.05 5.67 -3.15
N LEU A 265 1.40 6.58 -2.24
CA LEU A 265 0.57 6.93 -1.09
C LEU A 265 -0.29 8.12 -1.51
N ILE A 266 -1.61 7.89 -1.54
CA ILE A 266 -2.60 8.88 -1.94
C ILE A 266 -3.27 9.38 -0.67
N THR A 267 -2.89 10.58 -0.24
CA THR A 267 -3.39 11.15 1.01
C THR A 267 -4.52 12.12 0.71
N ALA A 268 -5.62 12.06 1.44
CA ALA A 268 -6.70 13.03 1.41
C ALA A 268 -6.88 13.62 2.81
N SER A 269 -6.57 14.90 2.99
CA SER A 269 -6.57 15.56 4.30
C SER A 269 -7.37 16.86 4.29
N SER A 270 -8.20 17.07 5.31
CA SER A 270 -8.83 18.37 5.62
C SER A 270 -8.23 19.01 6.87
N MET A 271 -7.08 18.52 7.33
CA MET A 271 -6.42 19.04 8.51
C MET A 271 -5.55 20.24 8.16
N GLY A 272 -5.75 21.36 8.84
CA GLY A 272 -4.93 22.57 8.69
C GLY A 272 -3.57 22.47 9.37
N VAL A 273 -2.97 21.29 9.47
CA VAL A 273 -1.63 21.08 10.03
C VAL A 273 -0.79 20.24 9.07
N GLY A 274 0.43 20.70 8.79
CA GLY A 274 1.37 19.95 7.96
C GLY A 274 2.06 18.84 8.74
N LEU A 275 2.41 17.76 8.03
CA LEU A 275 3.09 16.61 8.61
C LEU A 275 4.34 16.24 7.83
N LYS A 276 5.27 15.60 8.53
CA LYS A 276 6.44 14.93 7.98
C LYS A 276 6.48 13.51 8.51
N PHE A 277 6.64 12.52 7.66
CA PHE A 277 6.61 11.13 8.08
C PHE A 277 7.57 10.28 7.26
N LYS A 278 8.03 9.19 7.87
CA LYS A 278 8.75 8.12 7.19
C LYS A 278 7.92 6.85 7.35
N PRO A 279 7.37 6.29 6.27
CA PRO A 279 6.63 5.04 6.36
C PRO A 279 7.63 3.88 6.48
N ASP A 280 7.32 2.93 7.37
CA ASP A 280 8.06 1.68 7.50
C ASP A 280 7.22 0.58 6.86
N PHE A 281 7.73 -0.09 5.83
CA PHE A 281 7.07 -1.27 5.25
C PHE A 281 7.96 -2.51 5.34
N PHE A 282 7.35 -3.65 5.65
CA PHE A 282 8.02 -4.95 5.64
C PHE A 282 7.21 -5.98 4.86
N GLY A 283 7.84 -6.63 3.90
CA GLY A 283 7.25 -7.67 3.08
C GLY A 283 7.70 -9.04 3.56
N VAL A 284 6.78 -10.00 3.59
CA VAL A 284 7.07 -11.40 3.93
C VAL A 284 6.60 -12.29 2.79
N ASN A 285 7.50 -13.11 2.23
CA ASN A 285 7.17 -14.00 1.12
C ASN A 285 6.70 -15.39 1.60
N GLY A 286 6.36 -16.27 0.64
CA GLY A 286 5.85 -17.62 0.92
C GLY A 286 6.83 -18.56 1.66
N THR A 287 8.14 -18.26 1.68
CA THR A 287 9.15 -19.03 2.41
C THR A 287 9.50 -18.43 3.78
N GLY A 288 8.87 -17.30 4.15
CA GLY A 288 9.15 -16.57 5.39
C GLY A 288 10.35 -15.62 5.30
N THR A 289 10.88 -15.37 4.10
CA THR A 289 11.91 -14.33 3.89
C THR A 289 11.27 -12.97 4.07
N VAL A 290 11.97 -12.09 4.80
CA VAL A 290 11.52 -10.72 5.08
C VAL A 290 12.40 -9.72 4.36
N ALA A 291 11.80 -8.72 3.74
CA ALA A 291 12.49 -7.54 3.21
C ALA A 291 11.85 -6.26 3.75
N GLY A 292 12.67 -5.28 4.14
CA GLY A 292 12.20 -3.94 4.50
C GLY A 292 12.28 -3.00 3.30
N LEU A 293 11.36 -2.03 3.24
CA LEU A 293 11.44 -0.92 2.28
C LEU A 293 11.97 0.32 3.01
N GLU A 294 13.21 0.71 2.75
CA GLU A 294 13.76 1.94 3.31
C GLU A 294 13.34 3.14 2.44
N ALA A 295 12.15 3.65 2.69
CA ALA A 295 11.65 4.82 1.99
C ALA A 295 12.28 6.13 2.51
N SER A 296 12.31 7.14 1.64
CA SER A 296 12.66 8.51 2.04
C SER A 296 11.65 9.11 3.02
N GLU A 297 12.01 10.23 3.65
CA GLU A 297 11.07 11.02 4.45
C GLU A 297 10.17 11.88 3.53
N TYR A 298 8.88 11.89 3.80
CA TYR A 298 7.88 12.60 3.00
C TYR A 298 7.15 13.68 3.82
N ARG A 299 6.56 14.65 3.12
CA ARG A 299 5.78 15.74 3.73
C ARG A 299 4.37 15.79 3.13
N ILE A 300 3.40 16.10 3.98
CA ILE A 300 2.03 16.45 3.61
C ILE A 300 1.83 17.89 4.06
N ALA A 301 1.50 18.78 3.14
CA ALA A 301 1.20 20.17 3.48
C ALA A 301 -0.09 20.26 4.30
N GLN A 302 -0.25 21.34 5.07
CA GLN A 302 -1.53 21.65 5.69
C GLN A 302 -2.62 21.83 4.62
N ALA A 303 -3.83 21.38 4.91
CA ALA A 303 -4.97 21.60 4.03
C ALA A 303 -5.34 23.10 3.99
N GLY A 304 -5.87 23.55 2.85
CA GLY A 304 -6.37 24.91 2.69
C GLY A 304 -7.75 25.15 3.32
N SER A 305 -8.48 24.08 3.67
CA SER A 305 -9.82 24.16 4.26
C SER A 305 -10.14 22.94 5.12
N SER A 306 -10.98 23.13 6.14
CA SER A 306 -11.54 22.03 6.95
C SER A 306 -12.68 21.27 6.27
N SER A 307 -13.27 21.85 5.21
CA SER A 307 -14.44 21.29 4.52
C SER A 307 -14.10 20.62 3.19
N ILE A 308 -12.88 20.82 2.68
CA ILE A 308 -12.40 20.26 1.42
C ILE A 308 -11.17 19.42 1.71
N MET A 309 -11.11 18.22 1.15
CA MET A 309 -9.95 17.34 1.27
C MET A 309 -8.91 17.73 0.22
N ASP A 310 -7.73 18.14 0.68
CA ASP A 310 -6.57 18.31 -0.19
C ASP A 310 -5.91 16.96 -0.44
N THR A 311 -5.61 16.68 -1.70
CA THR A 311 -4.97 15.42 -2.12
C THR A 311 -3.48 15.63 -2.35
N THR A 312 -2.65 14.80 -1.73
CA THR A 312 -1.21 14.71 -2.02
C THR A 312 -0.89 13.29 -2.50
N ILE A 313 -0.12 13.17 -3.57
CA ILE A 313 0.36 11.89 -4.08
C ILE A 313 1.87 11.83 -3.82
N ILE A 314 2.27 10.88 -2.99
CA ILE A 314 3.66 10.58 -2.71
C ILE A 314 4.03 9.33 -3.51
N THR A 315 5.02 9.46 -4.39
CA THR A 315 5.52 8.33 -5.19
C THR A 315 6.80 7.81 -4.57
N ILE A 316 6.80 6.53 -4.24
CA ILE A 316 7.94 5.74 -3.82
C ILE A 316 8.37 4.90 -5.03
N ASP A 317 9.60 5.11 -5.47
CA ASP A 317 10.18 4.43 -6.62
C ASP A 317 11.68 4.16 -6.39
N LYS A 318 12.37 3.60 -7.38
CA LYS A 318 13.79 3.26 -7.28
C LYS A 318 14.73 4.47 -7.09
N SER A 319 14.25 5.70 -7.28
CA SER A 319 15.05 6.91 -7.08
C SER A 319 15.09 7.35 -5.61
N ASN A 320 14.15 6.86 -4.78
CA ASN A 320 13.99 7.29 -3.39
C ASN A 320 13.78 6.14 -2.40
N SER A 321 13.97 4.90 -2.83
CA SER A 321 13.85 3.67 -2.03
C SER A 321 14.46 2.45 -2.72
N GLU A 322 14.55 1.34 -2.00
CA GLU A 322 14.95 -0.01 -2.44
C GLU A 322 13.74 -0.84 -2.90
N ILE A 323 12.71 -0.20 -3.45
CA ILE A 323 11.46 -0.86 -3.87
C ILE A 323 11.66 -2.05 -4.82
N VAL A 324 12.72 -2.01 -5.64
CA VAL A 324 13.04 -3.10 -6.56
C VAL A 324 13.40 -4.36 -5.79
N ASP A 325 14.32 -4.27 -4.82
CA ASP A 325 14.75 -5.40 -4.01
C ASP A 325 13.64 -5.86 -3.06
N PHE A 326 12.87 -4.90 -2.53
CA PHE A 326 11.72 -5.16 -1.66
C PHE A 326 10.64 -6.01 -2.37
N LEU A 327 10.32 -5.71 -3.63
CA LEU A 327 9.32 -6.48 -4.38
C LEU A 327 9.90 -7.74 -5.03
N ALA A 328 11.22 -7.82 -5.22
CA ALA A 328 11.89 -8.99 -5.80
C ALA A 328 11.72 -10.26 -4.95
N ILE A 329 11.49 -10.14 -3.63
CA ILE A 329 11.19 -11.30 -2.79
C ILE A 329 9.76 -11.86 -3.01
N LEU A 330 8.94 -11.17 -3.81
CA LEU A 330 7.51 -11.47 -4.06
C LEU A 330 6.74 -11.62 -2.73
N PRO A 331 6.60 -10.53 -1.95
CA PRO A 331 5.94 -10.58 -0.65
C PRO A 331 4.47 -10.99 -0.83
N LYS A 332 3.96 -11.84 0.06
CA LYS A 332 2.54 -12.21 0.14
C LYS A 332 1.77 -11.38 1.15
N LEU A 333 2.48 -10.87 2.15
CA LEU A 333 1.96 -9.99 3.18
C LEU A 333 2.89 -8.78 3.25
N ILE A 334 2.32 -7.58 3.28
CA ILE A 334 3.06 -6.36 3.57
C ILE A 334 2.50 -5.78 4.87
N THR A 335 3.38 -5.53 5.84
CA THR A 335 3.06 -4.79 7.05
C THR A 335 3.54 -3.35 6.91
N TYR A 336 2.86 -2.43 7.58
CA TYR A 336 3.20 -1.00 7.59
C TYR A 336 3.16 -0.43 9.01
N GLY A 337 3.90 0.66 9.22
CA GLY A 337 3.92 1.43 10.45
C GLY A 337 4.78 2.69 10.32
N GLY A 338 5.24 3.21 11.46
CA GLY A 338 6.20 4.31 11.51
C GLY A 338 5.73 5.48 12.37
N GLN A 339 6.28 6.67 12.11
CA GLN A 339 5.98 7.88 12.86
C GLN A 339 5.79 9.09 11.94
N ALA A 340 4.89 9.97 12.34
CA ALA A 340 4.68 11.27 11.72
C ALA A 340 4.91 12.40 12.73
N GLN A 341 5.45 13.51 12.28
CA GLN A 341 5.70 14.72 13.05
C GLN A 341 4.80 15.85 12.53
N LEU A 342 3.98 16.42 13.42
CA LEU A 342 3.22 17.64 13.16
C LEU A 342 4.14 18.86 13.13
N ASN A 343 3.79 19.85 12.31
CA ASN A 343 4.51 21.13 12.20
C ASN A 343 6.04 20.92 12.09
N PRO A 344 6.52 20.15 11.10
CA PRO A 344 7.93 19.78 11.02
C PRO A 344 8.87 20.98 10.98
N ASP A 345 8.41 22.12 10.46
CA ASP A 345 9.20 23.33 10.30
C ASP A 345 8.95 24.38 11.41
N GLY A 346 8.18 24.02 12.45
CA GLY A 346 7.81 24.91 13.55
C GLY A 346 6.59 25.79 13.23
N PRO A 347 6.36 26.90 13.98
CA PRO A 347 5.24 27.81 13.73
C PRO A 347 5.41 28.52 12.39
N GLY A 348 4.43 28.33 11.50
CA GLY A 348 4.39 28.97 10.18
C GLY A 348 3.78 30.37 10.18
N SER A 349 3.82 31.04 9.02
CA SER A 349 3.13 32.32 8.82
C SER A 349 1.61 32.17 8.66
N VAL A 350 1.14 30.95 8.39
CA VAL A 350 -0.27 30.59 8.33
C VAL A 350 -0.59 29.81 9.60
N SER A 351 -1.62 30.24 10.33
CA SER A 351 -2.10 29.52 11.50
C SER A 351 -2.61 28.15 11.09
N ASN A 352 -2.34 27.14 11.92
CA ASN A 352 -3.01 25.87 11.75
C ASN A 352 -4.48 26.01 12.13
N PHE A 353 -5.29 25.10 11.60
CA PHE A 353 -6.67 24.93 12.02
C PHE A 353 -7.01 23.46 12.16
N ILE A 354 -7.98 23.17 13.02
CA ILE A 354 -8.51 21.84 13.20
C ILE A 354 -10.00 21.90 13.52
N THR A 355 -10.74 20.90 13.06
CA THR A 355 -12.16 20.74 13.40
C THR A 355 -12.40 19.30 13.82
N LYS A 356 -13.46 19.04 14.59
CA LYS A 356 -13.78 17.69 15.06
C LYS A 356 -13.99 16.68 13.93
N ASP A 357 -14.42 17.15 12.76
CA ASP A 357 -14.68 16.33 11.59
C ASP A 357 -13.49 16.29 10.62
N ALA A 358 -12.41 17.03 10.92
CA ALA A 358 -11.21 16.99 10.11
C ALA A 358 -10.53 15.62 10.22
N ARG A 359 -10.12 15.10 9.07
CA ARG A 359 -9.53 13.78 8.95
C ARG A 359 -8.46 13.78 7.88
N MET A 360 -7.57 12.82 8.00
CA MET A 360 -6.61 12.47 6.98
C MET A 360 -6.72 10.99 6.70
N ASN A 361 -6.98 10.64 5.44
CA ASN A 361 -7.01 9.26 4.98
C ASN A 361 -5.82 9.03 4.06
N ILE A 362 -5.20 7.86 4.15
CA ILE A 362 -4.08 7.48 3.31
C ILE A 362 -4.43 6.19 2.60
N GLY A 363 -4.53 6.25 1.28
CA GLY A 363 -4.65 5.09 0.41
C GLY A 363 -3.30 4.68 -0.15
N LEU A 364 -3.22 3.44 -0.63
CA LEU A 364 -2.05 2.83 -1.22
C LEU A 364 -2.39 2.38 -2.65
N GLN A 365 -1.49 2.64 -3.59
CA GLN A 365 -1.52 2.01 -4.90
C GLN A 365 -0.13 1.48 -5.23
N VAL A 366 -0.01 0.20 -5.53
CA VAL A 366 1.22 -0.40 -6.06
C VAL A 366 1.01 -0.62 -7.54
N ASP A 367 1.95 -0.14 -8.35
CA ASP A 367 1.96 -0.35 -9.80
C ASP A 367 3.31 -0.97 -10.19
N ILE A 368 3.27 -2.17 -10.76
CA ILE A 368 4.42 -2.93 -11.24
C ILE A 368 4.23 -3.14 -12.75
N PRO A 369 4.79 -2.26 -13.59
CA PRO A 369 4.87 -2.53 -15.02
C PRO A 369 5.61 -3.84 -15.25
N LEU A 370 5.17 -4.63 -16.22
CA LEU A 370 5.84 -5.86 -16.63
C LEU A 370 7.02 -5.49 -17.55
N GLU A 371 7.95 -4.76 -16.94
CA GLU A 371 9.21 -4.26 -17.45
C GLU A 371 10.32 -4.95 -16.68
N ILE A 372 10.95 -5.93 -17.32
CA ILE A 372 11.73 -6.96 -16.64
C ILE A 372 13.07 -7.20 -17.34
N THR A 373 14.04 -7.71 -16.58
CA THR A 373 15.16 -8.48 -17.14
C THR A 373 15.08 -9.89 -16.58
N ALA A 374 15.46 -10.87 -17.41
CA ALA A 374 15.58 -12.25 -16.99
C ALA A 374 16.83 -12.85 -17.60
N LYS A 375 17.57 -13.63 -16.81
CA LYS A 375 18.73 -14.37 -17.29
C LYS A 375 18.70 -15.79 -16.75
N ASP A 376 18.72 -16.76 -17.66
CA ASP A 376 18.68 -18.19 -17.33
C ASP A 376 17.51 -18.55 -16.38
N MET A 377 16.38 -17.82 -16.49
CA MET A 377 15.21 -18.06 -15.67
C MET A 377 14.67 -19.45 -15.99
N ARG A 378 14.65 -20.32 -14.98
CA ARG A 378 14.36 -21.73 -15.14
C ARG A 378 12.89 -22.02 -14.88
N ILE A 379 12.23 -22.66 -15.83
CA ILE A 379 10.88 -23.20 -15.69
C ILE A 379 10.97 -24.71 -15.93
N GLU A 380 10.45 -25.51 -15.01
CA GLU A 380 10.57 -26.97 -15.05
C GLU A 380 9.21 -27.65 -14.94
N GLU A 381 9.00 -28.69 -15.76
CA GLU A 381 7.83 -29.56 -15.72
C GLU A 381 8.26 -31.02 -15.83
N VAL A 382 7.61 -31.91 -15.08
CA VAL A 382 7.86 -33.36 -15.13
C VAL A 382 6.62 -34.10 -15.56
N ILE A 383 6.70 -34.77 -16.71
CA ILE A 383 5.66 -35.65 -17.25
C ILE A 383 5.94 -37.07 -16.79
N ASN A 384 5.05 -37.62 -15.99
CA ASN A 384 5.12 -39.01 -15.51
C ASN A 384 4.40 -39.99 -16.45
N ASP A 385 4.61 -41.29 -16.23
CA ASP A 385 3.93 -42.39 -16.93
C ASP A 385 4.10 -42.38 -18.47
N VAL A 386 5.27 -41.92 -18.89
CA VAL A 386 5.70 -41.94 -20.28
C VAL A 386 6.00 -43.39 -20.67
N LYS A 387 5.32 -43.86 -21.73
CA LYS A 387 5.55 -45.19 -22.33
C LYS A 387 5.52 -45.03 -23.84
N ILE A 388 6.70 -44.92 -24.44
CA ILE A 388 6.84 -44.64 -25.86
C ILE A 388 6.80 -45.92 -26.68
N SER A 389 7.27 -47.05 -26.16
CA SER A 389 7.12 -48.36 -26.79
C SER A 389 6.32 -49.33 -25.92
N ASN A 390 5.42 -50.08 -26.58
CA ASN A 390 4.77 -51.28 -26.04
C ASN A 390 5.42 -52.57 -26.55
N SER A 391 6.49 -52.50 -27.36
CA SER A 391 7.03 -53.69 -28.04
C SER A 391 8.43 -54.06 -27.53
N ASP A 392 8.65 -55.37 -27.45
CA ASP A 392 9.90 -56.08 -27.14
C ASP A 392 11.04 -55.87 -28.16
N ASN A 393 10.97 -54.82 -29.00
CA ASN A 393 11.99 -54.54 -30.01
C ASN A 393 12.42 -53.07 -29.99
N PRO A 394 13.48 -52.71 -29.25
CA PRO A 394 14.04 -51.36 -29.19
C PRO A 394 14.71 -50.92 -30.50
N ASP A 395 15.06 -51.86 -31.40
CA ASP A 395 15.74 -51.57 -32.67
C ASP A 395 14.82 -51.02 -33.78
N ALA A 396 13.56 -50.72 -33.47
CA ALA A 396 12.57 -50.31 -34.47
C ALA A 396 12.79 -48.89 -35.00
N ILE A 397 13.33 -47.94 -34.22
CA ILE A 397 13.55 -46.56 -34.68
C ILE A 397 15.01 -46.41 -35.10
N GLU A 398 15.25 -46.24 -36.40
CA GLU A 398 16.59 -46.03 -36.97
C GLU A 398 17.03 -44.56 -36.88
N SER A 399 16.09 -43.63 -37.09
CA SER A 399 16.33 -42.21 -36.88
C SER A 399 15.05 -41.48 -36.52
N LEU A 400 15.18 -40.41 -35.72
CA LEU A 400 14.12 -39.48 -35.37
C LEU A 400 14.68 -38.07 -35.54
N ILE A 401 13.99 -37.24 -36.31
CA ILE A 401 14.32 -35.81 -36.48
C ILE A 401 13.07 -35.02 -36.12
N LEU A 402 13.26 -33.96 -35.33
CA LEU A 402 12.24 -32.94 -35.08
C LEU A 402 12.63 -31.66 -35.83
N PHE A 403 11.71 -31.15 -36.63
CA PHE A 403 11.86 -29.88 -37.34
C PHE A 403 11.05 -28.83 -36.59
N PHE A 404 11.70 -27.75 -36.18
CA PHE A 404 11.08 -26.62 -35.52
C PHE A 404 11.08 -25.44 -36.48
N ARG A 405 9.93 -24.77 -36.59
CA ARG A 405 9.83 -23.45 -37.20
C ARG A 405 9.06 -22.56 -36.25
N THR A 406 9.69 -21.48 -35.82
CA THR A 406 9.13 -20.55 -34.83
C THR A 406 9.14 -19.14 -35.39
N ARG A 407 8.13 -18.34 -35.02
CA ARG A 407 8.10 -16.89 -35.19
C ARG A 407 7.79 -16.28 -33.83
N ASN A 408 8.82 -15.74 -33.19
CA ASN A 408 8.74 -15.22 -31.85
C ASN A 408 8.65 -13.69 -31.86
N GLY A 409 7.49 -13.14 -31.51
CA GLY A 409 7.28 -11.70 -31.29
C GLY A 409 7.70 -11.25 -29.90
N PHE A 410 8.05 -12.17 -29.00
CA PHE A 410 8.42 -11.87 -27.64
C PHE A 410 9.91 -11.54 -27.48
N PRO A 411 10.29 -10.65 -26.54
CA PRO A 411 11.66 -10.21 -26.32
C PRO A 411 12.44 -11.16 -25.40
N PHE A 412 12.30 -12.47 -25.61
CA PHE A 412 13.02 -13.48 -24.84
C PHE A 412 13.46 -14.66 -25.71
N ASP A 413 14.66 -15.14 -25.43
CA ASP A 413 15.22 -16.39 -25.91
C ASP A 413 14.69 -17.53 -25.00
N VAL A 414 14.44 -18.70 -25.58
CA VAL A 414 14.08 -19.90 -24.81
C VAL A 414 14.91 -21.07 -25.29
N ASP A 415 15.78 -21.55 -24.42
CA ASP A 415 16.45 -22.85 -24.57
C ASP A 415 15.64 -23.90 -23.80
N MET A 416 15.52 -25.10 -24.37
CA MET A 416 14.78 -26.19 -23.76
C MET A 416 15.69 -27.42 -23.61
N ASP A 417 15.82 -27.91 -22.38
CA ASP A 417 16.39 -29.24 -22.12
C ASP A 417 15.25 -30.23 -21.92
N ILE A 418 15.33 -31.35 -22.62
CA ILE A 418 14.40 -32.47 -22.48
C ILE A 418 15.18 -33.66 -21.93
N ASP A 419 14.96 -33.96 -20.65
CA ASP A 419 15.54 -35.11 -19.99
C ASP A 419 14.62 -36.32 -20.09
N PHE A 420 15.14 -37.42 -20.63
CA PHE A 420 14.51 -38.73 -20.60
C PHE A 420 14.92 -39.44 -19.31
N MET A 421 13.96 -39.80 -18.47
CA MET A 421 14.23 -40.30 -17.12
C MET A 421 13.58 -41.65 -16.87
N ASP A 422 14.19 -42.49 -16.04
CA ASP A 422 13.61 -43.78 -15.62
C ASP A 422 12.59 -43.63 -14.45
N GLU A 423 12.15 -44.74 -13.88
CA GLU A 423 11.18 -44.75 -12.77
C GLU A 423 11.76 -44.19 -11.45
N ASN A 424 13.10 -44.21 -11.31
CA ASN A 424 13.85 -43.80 -10.12
C ASN A 424 14.42 -42.38 -10.23
N ASP A 425 13.94 -41.58 -11.19
CA ASP A 425 14.42 -40.22 -11.49
C ASP A 425 15.87 -40.14 -11.99
N GLN A 426 16.43 -41.25 -12.48
CA GLN A 426 17.72 -41.23 -13.15
C GLN A 426 17.56 -40.67 -14.56
N VAL A 427 18.29 -39.60 -14.89
CA VAL A 427 18.41 -39.09 -16.26
C VAL A 427 19.17 -40.11 -17.10
N LEU A 428 18.51 -40.58 -18.15
CA LEU A 428 19.04 -41.53 -19.13
C LEU A 428 19.74 -40.79 -20.27
N GLU A 429 19.16 -39.67 -20.72
CA GLU A 429 19.67 -38.86 -21.81
C GLU A 429 19.04 -37.45 -21.77
N THR A 430 19.71 -36.45 -22.36
CA THR A 430 19.24 -35.05 -22.41
C THR A 430 19.35 -34.48 -23.82
N VAL A 431 18.22 -34.04 -24.37
CA VAL A 431 18.18 -33.35 -25.67
C VAL A 431 18.07 -31.84 -25.45
N ASN A 432 18.97 -31.08 -26.07
CA ASN A 432 19.01 -29.62 -25.95
C ASN A 432 18.41 -28.99 -27.23
N ILE A 433 17.47 -28.05 -27.06
CA ILE A 433 16.73 -27.44 -28.16
C ILE A 433 16.74 -25.91 -27.97
N PRO A 434 17.47 -25.14 -28.79
CA PRO A 434 17.35 -23.69 -28.81
C PRO A 434 16.02 -23.34 -29.50
N LEU A 435 14.94 -23.24 -28.72
CA LEU A 435 13.58 -23.26 -29.23
C LEU A 435 13.17 -21.93 -29.86
N LEU A 436 13.50 -20.82 -29.20
CA LEU A 436 13.11 -19.46 -29.58
C LEU A 436 14.31 -18.53 -29.50
N ASP A 437 14.52 -17.75 -30.56
CA ASP A 437 15.34 -16.55 -30.51
C ASP A 437 14.47 -15.34 -30.14
N ALA A 438 14.98 -14.44 -29.31
CA ALA A 438 14.29 -13.23 -28.87
C ALA A 438 14.01 -12.28 -30.04
N ALA A 439 12.86 -11.60 -30.00
CA ALA A 439 12.62 -10.42 -30.81
C ALA A 439 13.55 -9.27 -30.37
N PRO A 440 14.19 -8.54 -31.31
CA PRO A 440 14.95 -7.35 -30.97
C PRO A 440 14.04 -6.25 -30.40
N VAL A 441 14.53 -5.54 -29.39
CA VAL A 441 13.83 -4.44 -28.74
C VAL A 441 14.37 -3.07 -29.18
N ASN A 442 13.51 -2.06 -29.13
CA ASN A 442 13.93 -0.67 -29.28
C ASN A 442 14.44 -0.08 -27.94
N SER A 443 14.82 1.20 -27.96
CA SER A 443 15.32 1.92 -26.77
C SER A 443 14.34 2.00 -25.60
N ASN A 444 13.04 1.73 -25.82
CA ASN A 444 12.02 1.73 -24.79
C ASN A 444 11.73 0.32 -24.25
N GLY A 445 12.50 -0.70 -24.66
CA GLY A 445 12.33 -2.10 -24.27
C GLY A 445 11.18 -2.80 -24.99
N ARG A 446 10.60 -2.20 -26.04
CA ARG A 446 9.49 -2.81 -26.81
C ARG A 446 10.04 -3.58 -28.01
N ALA A 447 9.60 -4.83 -28.19
CA ALA A 447 9.89 -5.63 -29.36
C ALA A 447 9.31 -4.97 -30.62
N VAL A 448 10.11 -4.87 -31.67
CA VAL A 448 9.73 -4.15 -32.90
C VAL A 448 9.41 -5.06 -34.07
N THR A 449 10.09 -6.20 -34.16
CA THR A 449 9.93 -7.17 -35.25
C THR A 449 10.10 -8.57 -34.70
N PRO A 450 9.20 -9.52 -35.02
CA PRO A 450 9.38 -10.91 -34.63
C PRO A 450 10.64 -11.52 -35.24
N THR A 451 11.25 -12.45 -34.52
CA THR A 451 12.36 -13.27 -35.02
C THR A 451 11.82 -14.59 -35.52
N GLU A 452 12.15 -14.96 -36.76
CA GLU A 452 11.84 -16.28 -37.32
C GLU A 452 13.05 -17.18 -37.20
N SER A 453 12.84 -18.39 -36.71
CA SER A 453 13.91 -19.36 -36.54
C SER A 453 13.49 -20.74 -37.02
N THR A 454 14.47 -21.51 -37.50
CA THR A 454 14.25 -22.87 -37.99
C THR A 454 15.42 -23.74 -37.57
N TYR A 455 15.14 -24.82 -36.86
CA TYR A 455 16.16 -25.72 -36.34
C TYR A 455 15.70 -27.16 -36.43
N ASP A 456 16.65 -28.05 -36.70
CA ASP A 456 16.40 -29.48 -36.80
C ASP A 456 17.14 -30.18 -35.66
N VAL A 457 16.40 -30.89 -34.82
CA VAL A 457 16.94 -31.68 -33.73
C VAL A 457 16.97 -33.14 -34.18
N VAL A 458 18.17 -33.61 -34.52
CA VAL A 458 18.42 -35.00 -34.87
C VAL A 458 18.67 -35.77 -33.58
N PHE A 459 17.82 -36.75 -33.30
CA PHE A 459 18.02 -37.65 -32.17
C PHE A 459 19.10 -38.67 -32.55
N GLU A 460 20.20 -38.65 -31.82
CA GLU A 460 21.24 -39.65 -31.93
C GLU A 460 20.79 -40.98 -31.33
N LYS A 461 21.62 -42.01 -31.49
CA LYS A 461 21.29 -43.35 -30.99
C LYS A 461 21.04 -43.36 -29.47
N GLY A 462 21.82 -42.60 -28.70
CA GLY A 462 21.62 -42.43 -27.25
C GLY A 462 20.27 -41.81 -26.92
N ASP A 463 19.91 -40.72 -27.61
CA ASP A 463 18.61 -40.05 -27.47
C ASP A 463 17.44 -41.00 -27.73
N ILE A 464 17.54 -41.82 -28.78
CA ILE A 464 16.51 -42.81 -29.11
C ILE A 464 16.43 -43.91 -28.05
N GLU A 465 17.57 -44.44 -27.58
CA GLU A 465 17.61 -45.46 -26.52
C GLU A 465 17.05 -44.92 -25.20
N GLY A 466 17.46 -43.71 -24.80
CA GLY A 466 16.96 -43.00 -23.62
C GLY A 466 15.46 -42.73 -23.71
N LEU A 467 14.99 -42.20 -24.84
CA LEU A 467 13.57 -41.96 -25.11
C LEU A 467 12.72 -43.23 -25.02
N LEU A 468 13.21 -44.36 -25.56
CA LEU A 468 12.49 -45.64 -25.54
C LEU A 468 12.47 -46.27 -24.14
N ALA A 469 13.53 -46.07 -23.35
CA ALA A 469 13.63 -46.53 -21.98
C ALA A 469 12.91 -45.61 -20.96
N ALA A 470 12.66 -44.36 -21.34
CA ALA A 470 12.04 -43.35 -20.48
C ALA A 470 10.71 -43.79 -19.88
N ARG A 471 10.49 -43.34 -18.65
CA ARG A 471 9.27 -43.49 -17.86
C ARG A 471 8.75 -42.14 -17.36
N LYS A 472 9.65 -41.17 -17.26
CA LYS A 472 9.34 -39.77 -17.06
C LYS A 472 10.07 -38.93 -18.11
N ILE A 473 9.52 -37.78 -18.44
CA ILE A 473 10.21 -36.77 -19.23
C ILE A 473 10.19 -35.47 -18.42
N ARG A 474 11.36 -34.90 -18.17
CA ARG A 474 11.48 -33.59 -17.56
C ARG A 474 11.83 -32.56 -18.63
N ILE A 475 11.08 -31.48 -18.68
CA ILE A 475 11.27 -30.36 -19.60
C ILE A 475 11.75 -29.19 -18.79
N ILE A 476 12.90 -28.61 -19.15
CA ILE A 476 13.47 -27.44 -18.49
C ILE A 476 13.59 -26.35 -19.54
N GLY A 477 12.72 -25.34 -19.45
CA GLY A 477 12.88 -24.10 -20.20
C GLY A 477 13.82 -23.15 -19.48
N ARG A 478 14.76 -22.57 -20.21
CA ARG A 478 15.65 -21.49 -19.76
C ARG A 478 15.36 -20.26 -20.57
N LEU A 479 14.84 -19.24 -19.91
CA LEU A 479 14.42 -17.99 -20.50
C LEU A 479 15.44 -16.89 -20.20
N SER A 480 15.86 -16.18 -21.24
CA SER A 480 16.69 -14.98 -21.13
C SER A 480 16.06 -13.85 -21.94
N THR A 481 15.99 -12.64 -21.40
CA THR A 481 15.54 -11.49 -22.20
C THR A 481 16.55 -11.17 -23.29
N THR A 482 16.12 -10.39 -24.29
CA THR A 482 16.97 -9.97 -25.42
C THR A 482 18.37 -9.57 -24.97
N ASN A 483 19.38 -9.90 -25.80
CA ASN A 483 20.79 -9.63 -25.51
C ASN A 483 21.28 -10.40 -24.26
N ASN A 484 20.87 -11.66 -24.12
CA ASN A 484 21.29 -12.59 -23.05
C ASN A 484 21.05 -12.02 -21.63
N GLY A 485 19.85 -11.50 -21.41
CA GLY A 485 19.40 -10.97 -20.13
C GLY A 485 19.92 -9.58 -19.78
N GLN A 486 20.61 -8.89 -20.69
CA GLN A 486 21.17 -7.56 -20.43
C GLN A 486 20.18 -6.42 -20.69
N ASP A 487 19.24 -6.61 -21.63
CA ASP A 487 18.29 -5.57 -21.99
C ASP A 487 17.03 -5.68 -21.10
N VAL A 488 16.59 -4.53 -20.59
CA VAL A 488 15.28 -4.37 -19.95
C VAL A 488 14.22 -4.38 -21.03
N VAL A 489 13.26 -5.30 -20.91
CA VAL A 489 12.21 -5.51 -21.92
C VAL A 489 10.84 -5.27 -21.31
N LYS A 490 9.90 -4.81 -22.12
CA LYS A 490 8.51 -4.56 -21.76
C LYS A 490 7.59 -5.53 -22.44
N MET A 491 6.62 -6.02 -21.68
CA MET A 491 5.71 -7.07 -22.12
C MET A 491 4.35 -6.48 -22.49
N PHE A 492 3.93 -6.68 -23.74
CA PHE A 492 2.71 -6.12 -24.30
C PHE A 492 1.78 -7.23 -24.79
N THR A 493 0.46 -7.03 -24.64
CA THR A 493 -0.53 -8.06 -25.01
C THR A 493 -0.59 -8.37 -26.50
N ASP A 494 0.00 -7.52 -27.34
CA ASP A 494 0.05 -7.66 -28.79
C ASP A 494 1.28 -8.43 -29.30
N TYR A 495 2.12 -8.95 -28.41
CA TYR A 495 3.14 -9.92 -28.77
C TYR A 495 2.52 -11.30 -29.04
N ASP A 496 3.02 -11.96 -30.08
CA ASP A 496 2.57 -13.25 -30.55
C ASP A 496 3.73 -14.24 -30.74
N LEU A 497 3.40 -15.53 -30.71
CA LEU A 497 4.32 -16.63 -30.95
C LEU A 497 3.64 -17.68 -31.81
N ASP A 498 4.22 -17.95 -32.97
CA ASP A 498 3.86 -19.07 -33.82
C ASP A 498 4.88 -20.18 -33.68
N VAL A 499 4.43 -21.40 -33.38
CA VAL A 499 5.30 -22.58 -33.28
C VAL A 499 4.75 -23.71 -34.13
N GLN A 500 5.61 -24.18 -35.02
CA GLN A 500 5.37 -25.32 -35.88
C GLN A 500 6.43 -26.38 -35.60
N ILE A 501 5.96 -27.59 -35.27
CA ILE A 501 6.85 -28.74 -35.05
C ILE A 501 6.43 -29.81 -36.04
N ALA A 502 7.38 -30.41 -36.73
CA ALA A 502 7.19 -31.60 -37.54
C ALA A 502 8.20 -32.68 -37.16
N THR A 503 7.92 -33.93 -37.51
CA THR A 503 8.87 -35.02 -37.30
C THR A 503 9.06 -35.85 -38.56
N GLN A 504 10.26 -36.40 -38.71
CA GLN A 504 10.54 -37.47 -39.64
C GLN A 504 11.12 -38.65 -38.85
N THR A 505 10.59 -39.84 -39.10
CA THR A 505 11.08 -41.07 -38.50
C THR A 505 11.44 -42.09 -39.57
N LYS A 506 12.56 -42.79 -39.37
CA LYS A 506 12.93 -43.95 -40.16
C LYS A 506 12.88 -45.17 -39.25
N VAL A 507 12.24 -46.24 -39.73
CA VAL A 507 11.97 -47.45 -38.94
C VAL A 507 12.67 -48.62 -39.62
N ASN A 508 13.45 -49.40 -38.87
CA ASN A 508 13.98 -50.67 -39.34
C ASN A 508 12.87 -51.73 -39.28
N TYR A 509 12.57 -52.35 -40.43
CA TYR A 509 11.60 -53.44 -40.55
C TYR A 509 12.26 -54.81 -40.46
#